data_AF-A0A353VXH9-F1
#
_entry.id   AF-A0A353VXH9-F1
#
_cell.length_a   1.000
_cell.length_b   1.000
_cell.length_c   1.000
_cell.angle_alpha   90.00
_cell.angle_beta   90.00
_cell.angle_gamma   90.00
#
_symmetry.space_group_name_H-M   'P 1'
#
loop_
_entity.id
_entity.type
_entity.pdbx_description
1 polymer ?
#
loop_
_entity_poly.entity_id
_entity_poly.type
_entity_poly.pdbx_seq_one_letter_code
_entity_poly.pdbx_strand_id
1 'polypeptide(L)'
;MAEDYKKPEKIVPRRLGEYLTCSRGSIVMAIKKKLESLERGNNNKGLGEFLVELGIITEEELQNALRRQRADRIGLCPVFSSLTNAELHAIGNHFIEISINSGEQFITEGDNDPTLYILVEGKLEVFTQDENGKNVHIAHVNPIETIGEMGYFQGGIRTASVK
;
A
#
# COMPACT_ATOMS: atom_id res chain seq x y z
N MET A 1 -28.91 -29.13 5.66
CA MET A 1 -28.74 -27.76 6.17
C MET A 1 -27.44 -27.25 5.57
N ALA A 2 -27.50 -26.58 4.42
CA ALA A 2 -26.32 -25.89 3.87
C ALA A 2 -26.26 -24.55 4.57
N GLU A 3 -25.23 -24.32 5.38
CA GLU A 3 -24.97 -23.01 5.96
C GLU A 3 -24.72 -22.03 4.82
N ASP A 4 -25.50 -20.95 4.77
CA ASP A 4 -25.28 -19.83 3.87
C ASP A 4 -23.91 -19.22 4.16
N TYR A 5 -22.88 -19.70 3.45
CA TYR A 5 -21.58 -19.06 3.39
C TYR A 5 -21.76 -17.68 2.76
N LYS A 6 -22.07 -16.68 3.60
CA LYS A 6 -21.95 -15.28 3.24
C LYS A 6 -20.51 -15.04 2.84
N LYS A 7 -20.27 -14.85 1.55
CA LYS A 7 -18.99 -14.40 1.01
C LYS A 7 -18.58 -13.16 1.82
N PRO A 8 -17.41 -13.13 2.47
CA PRO A 8 -17.02 -12.00 3.30
C PRO A 8 -17.10 -10.73 2.47
N GLU A 9 -17.70 -9.67 3.05
CA GLU A 9 -17.78 -8.37 2.38
C GLU A 9 -16.38 -7.95 1.96
N LYS A 10 -16.26 -7.52 0.70
CA LYS A 10 -14.97 -7.12 0.15
C LYS A 10 -14.53 -5.86 0.89
N ILE A 11 -13.59 -6.00 1.81
CA ILE A 11 -13.02 -4.87 2.55
C ILE A 11 -12.27 -3.99 1.55
N VAL A 12 -12.78 -2.76 1.34
CA VAL A 12 -12.15 -1.78 0.45
C VAL A 12 -11.42 -0.75 1.31
N PRO A 13 -10.12 -0.56 1.13
CA PRO A 13 -9.37 0.49 1.81
C PRO A 13 -9.94 1.86 1.46
N ARG A 14 -10.14 2.67 2.49
CA ARG A 14 -10.58 4.04 2.30
C ARG A 14 -9.51 4.84 1.56
N ARG A 15 -9.95 5.72 0.68
CA ARG A 15 -9.07 6.62 -0.09
C ARG A 15 -8.65 7.81 0.78
N LEU A 16 -7.51 8.43 0.47
CA LEU A 16 -6.95 9.52 1.28
C LEU A 16 -7.94 10.69 1.43
N GLY A 17 -8.71 10.98 0.37
CA GLY A 17 -9.74 12.02 0.38
C GLY A 17 -10.87 11.79 1.38
N GLU A 18 -11.07 10.57 1.89
CA GLU A 18 -12.06 10.29 2.95
C GLU A 18 -11.54 10.63 4.35
N TYR A 19 -10.24 10.91 4.48
CA TYR A 19 -9.60 11.37 5.72
C TYR A 19 -9.38 12.89 5.71
N LEU A 20 -9.57 13.53 4.56
CA LEU A 20 -9.40 14.97 4.38
C LEU A 20 -10.76 15.68 4.41
N THR A 21 -10.83 16.78 5.13
CA THR A 21 -12.00 17.67 5.18
C THR A 21 -11.93 18.69 4.05
N CYS A 22 -12.02 18.23 2.81
CA CYS A 22 -11.99 19.10 1.63
C CYS A 22 -13.25 18.93 0.76
N SER A 23 -13.76 20.05 0.25
CA SER A 23 -14.91 20.02 -0.67
C SER A 23 -14.52 19.45 -2.04
N ARG A 24 -15.50 18.90 -2.78
CA ARG A 24 -15.29 18.47 -4.17
C ARG A 24 -14.70 19.59 -5.05
N GLY A 25 -15.15 20.84 -4.85
CA GLY A 25 -14.63 21.99 -5.59
C GLY A 25 -13.15 22.25 -5.32
N SER A 26 -12.75 22.13 -4.06
CA SER A 26 -11.35 22.25 -3.62
C SER A 26 -10.45 21.18 -4.24
N ILE A 27 -10.92 19.92 -4.30
CA ILE A 27 -10.22 18.82 -4.96
C ILE A 27 -10.05 19.10 -6.46
N VAL A 28 -11.11 19.54 -7.14
CA VAL A 28 -11.06 19.88 -8.58
C VAL A 28 -10.05 20.99 -8.86
N MET A 29 -9.99 22.01 -8.00
CA MET A 29 -9.01 23.09 -8.12
C MET A 29 -7.57 22.59 -7.96
N ALA A 30 -7.31 21.74 -6.97
CA ALA A 30 -5.99 21.14 -6.77
C ALA A 30 -5.58 20.23 -7.95
N ILE A 31 -6.52 19.47 -8.53
CA ILE A 31 -6.26 18.66 -9.74
C ILE A 31 -5.85 19.55 -10.91
N LYS A 32 -6.57 20.65 -11.17
CA LYS A 32 -6.22 21.59 -12.24
C LYS A 32 -4.81 22.14 -12.06
N LYS A 33 -4.47 22.60 -10.85
CA LYS A 33 -3.13 23.10 -10.53
C LYS A 33 -2.04 22.03 -10.71
N LYS A 34 -2.32 20.77 -10.34
CA LYS A 34 -1.40 19.64 -10.59
C LYS A 34 -1.19 19.40 -12.09
N LEU A 35 -2.25 19.43 -12.90
CA LEU A 35 -2.13 19.26 -14.36
C LEU A 35 -1.28 20.37 -14.98
N GLU A 36 -1.51 21.63 -14.61
CA GLU A 36 -0.69 22.77 -15.05
C GLU A 36 0.79 22.64 -14.62
N SER A 37 1.06 22.09 -13.44
CA SER A 37 2.42 21.77 -12.96
C SER A 37 3.11 20.72 -13.83
N LEU A 38 2.38 19.68 -14.22
CA LEU A 38 2.89 18.60 -15.06
C LEU A 38 3.24 19.09 -16.47
N GLU A 39 2.44 19.97 -17.05
CA GLU A 39 2.73 20.62 -18.34
C GLU A 39 4.03 21.44 -18.32
N ARG A 40 4.40 21.97 -17.15
CA ARG A 40 5.64 22.71 -16.92
C ARG A 40 6.83 21.82 -16.56
N GLY A 41 6.66 20.50 -16.59
CA GLY A 41 7.72 19.52 -16.27
C GLY A 41 7.96 19.31 -14.78
N ASN A 42 7.08 19.79 -13.89
CA ASN A 42 7.19 19.55 -12.45
C ASN A 42 6.21 18.45 -12.02
N ASN A 43 6.75 17.28 -11.66
CA ASN A 43 5.97 16.08 -11.30
C ASN A 43 6.20 15.58 -9.86
N ASN A 44 6.97 16.30 -9.05
CA ASN A 44 7.37 15.79 -7.73
C ASN A 44 6.27 15.89 -6.66
N LYS A 45 5.21 16.69 -6.90
CA LYS A 45 4.18 16.97 -5.90
C LYS A 45 2.94 16.10 -6.02
N GLY A 46 2.53 15.53 -4.89
CA GLY A 46 1.25 14.85 -4.71
C GLY A 46 0.07 15.82 -4.70
N LEU A 47 -1.15 15.28 -4.86
CA LEU A 47 -2.37 16.10 -4.82
C LEU A 47 -2.57 16.78 -3.44
N GLY A 48 -2.15 16.09 -2.35
CA GLY A 48 -2.18 16.63 -0.99
C GLY A 48 -1.36 17.90 -0.83
N GLU A 49 -0.15 17.93 -1.38
CA GLU A 49 0.73 19.10 -1.34
C GLU A 49 0.11 20.30 -2.06
N PHE A 50 -0.58 20.09 -3.18
CA PHE A 50 -1.32 21.17 -3.84
C PHE A 50 -2.49 21.69 -3.00
N LEU A 51 -3.18 20.83 -2.25
CA LEU A 51 -4.23 21.26 -1.31
C LEU A 51 -3.64 22.12 -0.19
N VAL A 52 -2.44 21.77 0.31
CA VAL A 52 -1.70 22.56 1.30
C VAL A 52 -1.29 23.92 0.73
N GLU A 53 -0.68 23.94 -0.45
CA GLU A 53 -0.26 25.20 -1.11
C GLU A 53 -1.41 26.16 -1.41
N LEU A 54 -2.59 25.61 -1.69
CA LEU A 54 -3.80 26.38 -1.94
C LEU A 54 -4.46 26.88 -0.64
N GLY A 55 -3.93 26.51 0.53
CA GLY A 55 -4.50 26.84 1.84
C GLY A 55 -5.85 26.15 2.10
N ILE A 56 -6.15 25.07 1.36
CA ILE A 56 -7.40 24.31 1.51
C ILE A 56 -7.33 23.41 2.75
N ILE A 57 -6.15 22.84 2.99
CA ILE A 57 -5.80 22.08 4.19
C ILE A 57 -4.46 22.57 4.70
N THR A 58 -4.15 22.25 5.95
CA THR A 58 -2.84 22.45 6.56
C THR A 58 -1.94 21.24 6.33
N GLU A 59 -0.63 21.44 6.48
CA GLU A 59 0.33 20.32 6.47
C GLU A 59 0.02 19.30 7.56
N GLU A 60 -0.40 19.76 8.75
CA GLU A 60 -0.78 18.88 9.85
C GLU A 60 -1.99 18.00 9.51
N GLU A 61 -3.02 18.57 8.88
CA GLU A 61 -4.19 17.80 8.41
C GLU A 61 -3.79 16.75 7.38
N LEU A 62 -2.89 17.08 6.44
CA LEU A 62 -2.38 16.13 5.46
C LEU A 62 -1.61 14.98 6.14
N GLN A 63 -0.69 15.29 7.04
CA GLN A 63 0.09 14.29 7.78
C GLN A 63 -0.80 13.38 8.65
N ASN A 64 -1.80 13.96 9.32
CA ASN A 64 -2.76 13.19 10.11
C ASN A 64 -3.62 12.28 9.23
N ALA A 65 -4.07 12.75 8.06
CA ALA A 65 -4.80 11.94 7.09
C ALA A 65 -3.98 10.75 6.57
N LEU A 66 -2.70 10.99 6.20
CA LEU A 66 -1.78 9.94 5.76
C LEU A 66 -1.53 8.89 6.85
N ARG A 67 -1.27 9.33 8.09
CA ARG A 67 -1.08 8.42 9.24
C ARG A 67 -2.30 7.55 9.51
N ARG A 68 -3.50 8.13 9.48
CA ARG A 68 -4.76 7.41 9.68
C ARG A 68 -5.05 6.43 8.55
N GLN A 69 -4.87 6.84 7.30
CA GLN A 69 -5.06 5.94 6.17
C GLN A 69 -4.09 4.75 6.23
N ARG A 70 -2.83 5.00 6.59
CA ARG A 70 -1.83 3.95 6.74
C ARG A 70 -2.19 2.96 7.84
N ALA A 71 -2.56 3.45 9.02
CA ALA A 71 -3.00 2.59 10.12
C ALA A 71 -4.22 1.74 9.74
N ASP A 72 -5.22 2.35 9.09
CA ASP A 72 -6.40 1.62 8.62
C ASP A 72 -6.02 0.53 7.62
N ARG A 73 -5.16 0.81 6.63
CA ARG A 73 -4.67 -0.19 5.66
C ARG A 73 -3.93 -1.35 6.33
N ILE A 74 -3.05 -1.06 7.30
CA ILE A 74 -2.34 -2.09 8.07
C ILE A 74 -3.33 -2.96 8.85
N GLY A 75 -4.36 -2.35 9.46
CA GLY A 75 -5.38 -3.08 10.20
C GLY A 75 -6.24 -4.02 9.34
N LEU A 76 -6.24 -3.85 8.02
CA LEU A 76 -6.92 -4.78 7.10
C LEU A 76 -6.10 -6.06 6.83
N CYS A 77 -4.81 -6.08 7.17
CA CYS A 77 -3.94 -7.22 6.93
C CYS A 77 -4.12 -8.29 8.02
N PRO A 78 -4.21 -9.59 7.66
CA PRO A 78 -4.39 -10.67 8.63
C PRO A 78 -3.34 -10.68 9.76
N VAL A 79 -2.07 -10.45 9.42
CA VAL A 79 -0.93 -10.44 10.37
C VAL A 79 -1.08 -9.36 11.46
N PHE A 80 -1.79 -8.27 11.19
CA PHE A 80 -1.96 -7.14 12.10
C PHE A 80 -3.40 -6.98 12.61
N SER A 81 -4.29 -7.91 12.28
CA SER A 81 -5.73 -7.83 12.57
C SER A 81 -6.09 -7.80 14.07
N SER A 82 -5.18 -8.23 14.94
CA SER A 82 -5.35 -8.22 16.39
C SER A 82 -4.86 -6.93 17.07
N LEU A 83 -4.19 -6.03 16.34
CA LEU A 83 -3.64 -4.80 16.91
C LEU A 83 -4.74 -3.78 17.18
N THR A 84 -4.61 -3.05 18.29
CA THR A 84 -5.44 -1.89 18.59
C THR A 84 -5.12 -0.72 17.67
N ASN A 85 -6.03 0.25 17.57
CA ASN A 85 -5.78 1.47 16.79
C ASN A 85 -4.50 2.20 17.22
N ALA A 86 -4.20 2.25 18.52
CA ALA A 86 -2.98 2.88 19.01
C ALA A 86 -1.72 2.14 18.54
N GLU A 87 -1.74 0.80 18.56
CA GLU A 87 -0.65 -0.04 18.06
C GLU A 87 -0.50 0.05 16.54
N LEU A 88 -1.61 0.09 15.78
CA LEU A 88 -1.61 0.30 14.33
C LEU A 88 -0.99 1.64 13.95
N HIS A 89 -1.29 2.70 14.71
CA HIS A 89 -0.65 4.00 14.53
C HIS A 89 0.84 3.96 14.88
N ALA A 90 1.21 3.28 15.97
CA ALA A 90 2.60 3.16 16.38
C ALA A 90 3.44 2.40 15.33
N ILE A 91 2.99 1.22 14.90
CA ILE A 91 3.70 0.42 13.89
C ILE A 91 3.68 1.09 12.52
N GLY A 92 2.59 1.78 12.16
CA GLY A 92 2.47 2.53 10.91
C GLY A 92 3.53 3.63 10.74
N ASN A 93 4.12 4.14 11.83
CA ASN A 93 5.21 5.11 11.74
C ASN A 93 6.52 4.48 11.20
N HIS A 94 6.65 3.15 11.23
CA HIS A 94 7.80 2.42 10.71
C HIS A 94 7.62 1.97 9.26
N PHE A 95 6.41 2.11 8.69
CA PHE A 95 6.15 1.82 7.29
C PHE A 95 6.47 3.03 6.41
N ILE A 96 7.11 2.75 5.28
CA ILE A 96 7.30 3.70 4.17
C ILE A 96 6.49 3.23 2.97
N GLU A 97 5.95 4.17 2.20
CA GLU A 97 5.29 3.87 0.93
C GLU A 97 6.35 3.79 -0.18
N ILE A 98 6.27 2.74 -0.99
CA ILE A 98 7.12 2.54 -2.17
C ILE A 98 6.24 2.23 -3.38
N SER A 99 6.72 2.60 -4.56
CA SER A 99 6.10 2.28 -5.84
C SER A 99 7.05 1.41 -6.64
N ILE A 100 6.54 0.30 -7.16
CA ILE A 100 7.28 -0.64 -8.00
C ILE A 100 6.71 -0.58 -9.41
N ASN A 101 7.57 -0.57 -10.43
CA ASN A 101 7.10 -0.53 -11.81
C ASN A 101 6.52 -1.88 -12.23
N SER A 102 5.62 -1.86 -13.22
CA SER A 102 5.09 -3.11 -13.78
C SER A 102 6.21 -4.02 -14.28
N GLY A 103 6.28 -5.24 -13.73
CA GLY A 103 7.25 -6.26 -14.13
C GLY A 103 8.61 -6.17 -13.42
N GLU A 104 8.78 -5.19 -12.52
CA GLU A 104 9.98 -5.05 -11.69
C GLU A 104 9.92 -6.04 -10.52
N GLN A 105 10.89 -6.96 -10.46
CA GLN A 105 11.05 -7.87 -9.33
C GLN A 105 11.68 -7.14 -8.15
N PHE A 106 11.04 -7.22 -6.98
CA PHE A 106 11.49 -6.55 -5.76
C PHE A 106 11.72 -7.51 -4.59
N ILE A 107 11.32 -8.78 -4.72
CA ILE A 107 11.71 -9.87 -3.83
C ILE A 107 12.33 -10.97 -4.69
N THR A 108 13.49 -11.46 -4.27
CA THR A 108 14.20 -12.57 -4.93
C THR A 108 14.26 -13.75 -3.99
N GLU A 109 13.90 -14.93 -4.48
CA GLU A 109 14.02 -16.20 -3.74
C GLU A 109 15.46 -16.45 -3.28
N GLY A 110 15.63 -16.93 -2.05
CA GLY A 110 16.92 -17.25 -1.45
C GLY A 110 17.65 -16.05 -0.83
N ASP A 111 17.27 -14.80 -1.18
CA ASP A 111 17.87 -13.62 -0.57
C ASP A 111 17.58 -13.56 0.93
N ASN A 112 18.54 -13.03 1.69
CA ASN A 112 18.36 -12.70 3.10
C ASN A 112 17.89 -11.25 3.21
N ASP A 113 16.57 -11.08 3.25
CA ASP A 113 15.91 -9.79 3.33
C ASP A 113 14.72 -9.88 4.31
N PRO A 114 14.86 -9.38 5.55
CA PRO A 114 13.80 -9.40 6.54
C PRO A 114 12.85 -8.19 6.39
N THR A 115 12.38 -7.92 5.17
CA THR A 115 11.40 -6.84 4.91
C THR A 115 10.00 -7.42 4.72
N LEU A 116 9.00 -6.80 5.32
CA LEU A 116 7.58 -7.11 5.12
C LEU A 116 6.93 -6.03 4.26
N TYR A 117 6.12 -6.45 3.30
CA TYR A 117 5.41 -5.55 2.39
C TYR A 117 3.89 -5.73 2.57
N ILE A 118 3.15 -4.66 2.27
CA ILE A 118 1.70 -4.69 2.16
C ILE A 118 1.34 -4.19 0.77
N LEU A 119 0.69 -5.04 -0.02
CA LEU A 119 0.20 -4.63 -1.33
C LEU A 119 -1.03 -3.74 -1.15
N VAL A 120 -0.89 -2.44 -1.44
CA VAL A 120 -1.97 -1.45 -1.30
C VAL A 120 -2.76 -1.20 -2.58
N GLU A 121 -2.10 -1.32 -3.73
CA GLU A 121 -2.67 -1.11 -5.06
C GLU A 121 -1.85 -1.89 -6.09
N GLY A 122 -2.50 -2.35 -7.16
CA GLY A 122 -1.86 -3.13 -8.22
C GLY A 122 -2.14 -4.63 -8.11
N LYS A 123 -1.24 -5.44 -8.67
CA LYS A 123 -1.31 -6.90 -8.66
C LYS A 123 0.11 -7.44 -8.75
N LEU A 124 0.42 -8.45 -7.94
CA LEU A 124 1.74 -9.08 -7.94
C LEU A 124 1.66 -10.52 -8.43
N GLU A 125 2.76 -11.00 -8.99
CA GLU A 125 3.00 -12.40 -9.31
C GLU A 125 4.06 -12.97 -8.34
N VAL A 126 3.73 -14.07 -7.68
CA VAL A 126 4.65 -14.86 -6.87
C VAL A 126 5.08 -16.09 -7.66
N PHE A 127 6.38 -16.34 -7.73
CA PHE A 127 6.96 -17.44 -8.50
C PHE A 127 8.25 -17.95 -7.85
N THR A 128 8.64 -19.17 -8.20
CA THR A 128 9.93 -19.80 -7.83
C THR A 128 10.68 -20.21 -9.09
N GLN A 129 11.91 -20.71 -8.96
CA GLN A 129 12.66 -21.34 -10.05
C GLN A 129 12.77 -22.85 -9.84
N ASP A 130 12.54 -23.63 -10.89
CA ASP A 130 12.83 -25.07 -10.88
C ASP A 130 14.34 -25.37 -10.98
N GLU A 131 14.70 -26.65 -10.94
CA GLU A 131 16.11 -27.10 -11.04
C GLU A 131 16.81 -26.66 -12.33
N ASN A 132 16.07 -26.27 -13.37
CA ASN A 132 16.60 -25.80 -14.64
C ASN A 132 16.61 -24.25 -14.73
N GLY A 133 16.28 -23.55 -13.64
CA GLY A 133 16.20 -22.09 -13.60
C GLY A 133 14.94 -21.51 -14.27
N LYS A 134 13.93 -22.33 -14.57
CA LYS A 134 12.69 -21.85 -15.19
C LYS A 134 11.74 -21.33 -14.12
N ASN A 135 11.18 -20.14 -14.36
CA ASN A 135 10.15 -19.58 -13.48
C ASN A 135 8.89 -20.47 -13.46
N VAL A 136 8.47 -20.85 -12.26
CA VAL A 136 7.24 -21.58 -11.97
C VAL A 136 6.30 -20.66 -11.20
N HIS A 137 5.15 -20.37 -11.79
CA HIS A 137 4.10 -19.56 -11.17
C HIS A 137 3.55 -20.25 -9.91
N ILE A 138 3.43 -19.50 -8.81
CA ILE A 138 2.83 -19.98 -7.56
C ILE A 138 1.44 -19.37 -7.39
N ALA A 139 1.35 -18.04 -7.42
CA ALA A 139 0.11 -17.33 -7.15
C ALA A 139 0.12 -15.91 -7.70
N HIS A 140 -1.08 -15.33 -7.76
CA HIS A 140 -1.26 -13.89 -7.87
C HIS A 140 -1.74 -13.31 -6.55
N VAL A 141 -1.24 -12.13 -6.20
CA VAL A 141 -1.62 -11.41 -4.98
C VAL A 141 -2.42 -10.17 -5.38
N ASN A 142 -3.55 -9.95 -4.70
CA ASN A 142 -4.38 -8.78 -4.89
C ASN A 142 -4.41 -7.96 -3.59
N PRO A 143 -4.56 -6.62 -3.67
CA PRO A 143 -4.69 -5.78 -2.49
C PRO A 143 -5.98 -6.10 -1.71
N ILE A 144 -6.03 -5.97 -0.38
CA ILE A 144 -4.91 -5.72 0.55
C ILE A 144 -4.38 -7.05 1.05
N GLU A 145 -3.09 -7.29 0.89
CA GLU A 145 -2.46 -8.54 1.32
C GLU A 145 -1.03 -8.30 1.81
N THR A 146 -0.61 -9.09 2.79
CA THR A 146 0.77 -9.05 3.31
C THR A 146 1.67 -9.93 2.45
N ILE A 147 2.91 -9.52 2.22
CA ILE A 147 3.90 -10.29 1.47
C ILE A 147 5.25 -10.27 2.18
N GLY A 148 5.94 -11.41 2.14
CA GLY A 148 7.27 -11.55 2.70
C GLY A 148 7.29 -11.77 4.22
N GLU A 149 6.11 -11.99 4.83
CA GLU A 149 5.95 -12.27 6.25
C GLU A 149 6.69 -13.53 6.68
N MET A 150 6.74 -14.57 5.82
CA MET A 150 7.51 -15.78 6.12
C MET A 150 9.00 -15.46 6.32
N GLY A 151 9.62 -14.73 5.37
CA GLY A 151 11.00 -14.29 5.51
C GLY A 151 11.19 -13.39 6.73
N TYR A 152 10.28 -12.45 6.96
CA TYR A 152 10.32 -11.55 8.11
C TYR A 152 10.33 -12.30 9.46
N PHE A 153 9.49 -13.33 9.63
CA PHE A 153 9.34 -14.07 10.90
C PHE A 153 10.25 -15.29 11.03
N GLN A 154 10.82 -15.83 9.95
CA GLN A 154 11.59 -17.09 9.93
C GLN A 154 13.09 -16.92 9.64
N GLY A 155 13.64 -15.71 9.85
CA GLY A 155 15.10 -15.47 9.80
C GLY A 155 15.65 -14.85 8.52
N GLY A 156 14.77 -14.26 7.70
CA GLY A 156 15.12 -13.38 6.58
C GLY A 156 15.15 -14.05 5.20
N ILE A 157 15.20 -15.38 5.13
CA ILE A 157 15.31 -16.09 3.85
C ILE A 157 13.99 -16.05 3.08
N ARG A 158 14.04 -15.52 1.85
CA ARG A 158 12.89 -15.49 0.94
C ARG A 158 12.62 -16.88 0.35
N THR A 159 11.37 -17.33 0.43
CA THR A 159 10.94 -18.64 -0.08
C THR A 159 10.43 -18.61 -1.53
N ALA A 160 10.28 -17.41 -2.10
CA ALA A 160 9.82 -17.19 -3.46
C ALA A 160 10.24 -15.79 -3.94
N SER A 161 10.17 -15.56 -5.24
CA SER A 161 10.35 -14.26 -5.88
C SER A 161 9.01 -13.57 -6.13
N VAL A 162 9.02 -12.23 -6.18
CA VAL A 162 7.81 -11.42 -6.39
C VAL A 162 8.10 -10.23 -7.31
N LYS A 163 7.20 -9.98 -8.27
CA LYS A 163 7.20 -8.84 -9.19
C LYS A 163 5.78 -8.34 -9.47
#